data_AF-A0A1L6T9R8-F1
#
_entry.id   AF-A0A1L6T9R8-F1
#
_cell.length_a   1.000
_cell.length_b   1.000
_cell.length_c   1.000
_cell.angle_alpha   90.00
_cell.angle_beta   90.00
_cell.angle_gamma   90.00
#
_symmetry.space_group_name_H-M   'P 1'
#
loop_
_entity.id
_entity.type
_entity.pdbx_description
1 polymer ?
#
loop_
_entity_poly.entity_id
_entity_poly.type
_entity_poly.pdbx_seq_one_letter_code
_entity_poly.pdbx_strand_id
1 'polypeptide(L)'
;MPNIIWNSNKQKKIEFEKAAAYFLANKDQSKYRRKDSELQHSFMKFGDTILAMNTEGNHLAKGSYRVLSAKLSEDQNGKLYVIKREKFPQKNEYSTGTDLGIITNHTVRHLEEKYTDKYYLCYQYLGTSLDHLFDNSPKDNQYISAQNRFNYAIKICRLLDKLHNGTLSKSGTAYAHLDIKPGNITKDHQGQFHFIDLAACEKLDGKASNKHDNDHGTRAYLPKEHQGISYQNLDIFALLKTCYLEGAPSLFTKEMLDTNKSLEKLCQSNIQDKITPIQLMIRFILIKHELPLEENIGLINPNFARILVDNNLYNKTILQQALHSSNLQAAVIAVNNPKISFAENWIQLQENIYLQKAAIALYNADIDFSKDGNWLKLKENTNLQKALAIAYDYLNYNNFISKSKQELYAEKQTLQLIQNLIAKKNNSLDMIRTEMQQWVSGYAPPAIQSSIDTPSPANIDHHPRLFGEPTILFFNMSNTKCKEVRQAILDSHFN
;
A
#
# COMPACT_ATOMS: atom_id res chain seq x y z
N MET A 1 25.14 11.82 3.87
CA MET A 1 23.82 12.45 3.67
C MET A 1 24.05 13.88 3.23
N PRO A 2 23.24 14.43 2.30
CA PRO A 2 23.38 15.83 1.95
C PRO A 2 23.07 16.69 3.17
N ASN A 3 23.84 17.76 3.36
CA ASN A 3 23.70 18.69 4.47
C ASN A 3 23.89 20.12 3.98
N ILE A 4 23.35 21.07 4.74
CA ILE A 4 23.73 22.48 4.61
C ILE A 4 25.06 22.65 5.35
N ILE A 5 26.02 23.30 4.69
CA ILE A 5 27.37 23.45 5.21
C ILE A 5 27.40 24.65 6.15
N TRP A 6 27.61 24.39 7.44
CA TRP A 6 27.80 25.42 8.47
C TRP A 6 29.24 25.37 8.97
N ASN A 7 29.85 26.54 9.20
CA ASN A 7 31.19 26.62 9.79
C ASN A 7 31.17 26.21 11.27
N SER A 8 30.04 26.38 11.96
CA SER A 8 29.82 25.89 13.33
C SER A 8 28.33 25.89 13.70
N ASN A 9 27.96 25.14 14.74
CA ASN A 9 26.62 25.22 15.35
C ASN A 9 26.31 26.62 15.89
N LYS A 10 27.34 27.34 16.36
CA LYS A 10 27.21 28.74 16.82
C LYS A 10 26.80 29.66 15.67
N GLN A 11 27.44 29.50 14.51
CA GLN A 11 27.05 30.25 13.31
C GLN A 11 25.61 29.94 12.92
N LYS A 12 25.23 28.65 12.84
CA LYS A 12 23.86 28.22 12.52
C LYS A 12 22.84 28.95 13.39
N LYS A 13 23.01 28.88 14.72
CA LYS A 13 22.12 29.53 15.68
C LYS A 13 22.01 31.04 15.45
N ILE A 14 23.14 31.75 15.29
CA ILE A 14 23.16 33.20 15.08
C ILE A 14 22.46 33.60 13.79
N GLU A 15 22.69 32.89 12.68
CA GLU A 15 22.06 33.23 11.40
C GLU A 15 20.54 33.00 11.45
N PHE A 16 20.07 31.93 12.11
CA PHE A 16 18.63 31.70 12.33
C PHE A 16 18.00 32.77 13.22
N GLU A 17 18.65 33.20 14.30
CA GLU A 17 18.17 34.31 15.15
C GLU A 17 18.06 35.62 14.36
N LYS A 18 19.08 35.96 13.57
CA LYS A 18 19.06 37.13 12.68
C LYS A 18 17.95 37.03 11.62
N ALA A 19 17.75 35.86 11.02
CA ALA A 19 16.69 35.64 10.05
C ALA A 19 15.29 35.74 10.68
N ALA A 20 15.09 35.20 11.88
CA ALA A 20 13.84 35.33 12.62
C ALA A 20 13.52 36.79 12.95
N ALA A 21 14.50 37.54 13.45
CA ALA A 21 14.35 38.97 13.70
C ALA A 21 14.01 39.75 12.42
N TYR A 22 14.69 39.43 11.30
CA TYR A 22 14.41 40.04 10.01
C TYR A 22 12.96 39.82 9.57
N PHE A 23 12.45 38.57 9.61
CA PHE A 23 11.08 38.27 9.18
C PHE A 23 10.01 38.75 10.18
N LEU A 24 10.37 38.98 11.44
CA LEU A 24 9.48 39.63 12.40
C LEU A 24 9.32 41.12 12.09
N ALA A 25 10.42 41.80 11.73
CA ALA A 25 10.42 43.21 11.34
C ALA A 25 9.83 43.45 9.93
N ASN A 26 9.98 42.49 9.02
CA ASN A 26 9.58 42.61 7.62
C ASN A 26 8.52 41.54 7.27
N LYS A 27 7.31 41.70 7.81
CA LYS A 27 6.26 40.66 7.74
C LYS A 27 5.86 40.26 6.31
N ASP A 28 5.95 41.20 5.36
CA ASP A 28 5.59 40.97 3.96
C ASP A 28 6.74 40.34 3.13
N GLN A 29 7.93 40.20 3.71
CA GLN A 29 9.08 39.61 3.03
C GLN A 29 9.13 38.10 3.24
N SER A 30 9.20 37.35 2.14
CA SER A 30 9.33 35.89 2.17
C SER A 30 10.78 35.39 2.04
N LYS A 31 11.76 36.28 1.77
CA LYS A 31 13.17 35.89 1.60
C LYS A 31 14.16 36.91 2.15
N TYR A 32 15.10 36.45 2.98
CA TYR A 32 16.28 37.20 3.40
C TYR A 32 17.49 36.74 2.58
N ARG A 33 18.03 37.61 1.73
CA ARG A 33 19.11 37.25 0.79
C ARG A 33 20.46 37.47 1.45
N ARG A 34 21.36 36.48 1.35
CA ARG A 34 22.74 36.61 1.84
C ARG A 34 23.46 37.83 1.27
N LYS A 35 23.24 38.11 -0.02
CA LYS A 35 23.86 39.23 -0.75
C LYS A 35 23.42 40.63 -0.27
N ASP A 36 22.34 40.70 0.51
CA ASP A 36 21.85 41.95 1.09
C ASP A 36 22.10 41.96 2.61
N SER A 37 23.04 41.13 3.11
CA SER A 37 23.27 40.89 4.53
C SER A 37 24.71 40.45 4.82
N GLU A 38 25.05 40.32 6.10
CA GLU A 38 26.31 39.72 6.55
C GLU A 38 26.25 38.17 6.70
N LEU A 39 25.11 37.56 6.36
CA LEU A 39 24.89 36.12 6.54
C LEU A 39 25.61 35.31 5.45
N GLN A 40 26.03 34.09 5.78
CA GLN A 40 26.54 33.14 4.79
C GLN A 40 25.40 32.48 4.00
N HIS A 41 24.24 32.29 4.62
CA HIS A 41 23.08 31.64 4.00
C HIS A 41 21.98 32.62 3.66
N SER A 42 21.21 32.30 2.61
CA SER A 42 19.94 32.98 2.36
C SER A 42 18.83 32.21 3.06
N PHE A 43 17.85 32.92 3.61
CA PHE A 43 16.73 32.33 4.33
C PHE A 43 15.43 32.58 3.58
N MET A 44 14.49 31.63 3.67
CA MET A 44 13.14 31.76 3.14
C MET A 44 12.13 31.39 4.22
N LYS A 45 11.03 32.14 4.29
CA LYS A 45 9.94 31.91 5.24
C LYS A 45 8.77 31.23 4.54
N PHE A 46 8.22 30.21 5.17
CA PHE A 46 7.07 29.42 4.74
C PHE A 46 6.11 29.28 5.93
N GLY A 47 5.11 30.17 6.02
CA GLY A 47 4.32 30.30 7.24
C GLY A 47 5.23 30.63 8.42
N ASP A 48 5.19 29.83 9.49
CA ASP A 48 6.03 30.02 10.68
C ASP A 48 7.43 29.37 10.54
N THR A 49 7.66 28.61 9.48
CA THR A 49 8.93 27.90 9.27
C THR A 49 9.92 28.78 8.52
N ILE A 50 11.14 28.92 9.07
CA ILE A 50 12.26 29.58 8.40
C ILE A 50 13.26 28.52 7.95
N LEU A 51 13.67 28.59 6.69
CA LEU A 51 14.58 27.63 6.08
C LEU A 51 15.84 28.32 5.56
N ALA A 52 17.00 27.82 5.97
CA ALA A 52 18.28 28.17 5.39
C ALA A 52 18.47 27.43 4.06
N MET A 53 18.81 28.14 2.99
CA MET A 53 19.11 27.56 1.68
C MET A 53 20.60 27.35 1.49
N ASN A 54 20.98 26.27 0.80
CA ASN A 54 22.37 26.02 0.44
C ASN A 54 22.94 27.18 -0.43
N THR A 55 24.25 27.40 -0.32
CA THR A 55 24.98 28.42 -1.08
C THR A 55 25.05 28.07 -2.58
N GLU A 56 25.52 29.01 -3.41
CA GLU A 56 25.53 28.84 -4.87
C GLU A 56 26.33 27.61 -5.32
N GLY A 57 25.74 26.79 -6.20
CA GLY A 57 26.37 25.58 -6.76
C GLY A 57 25.60 24.28 -6.48
N ASN A 58 25.01 24.14 -5.29
CA ASN A 58 24.37 22.90 -4.82
C ASN A 58 22.88 22.82 -5.17
N HIS A 59 22.59 22.88 -6.47
CA HIS A 59 21.24 22.64 -6.96
C HIS A 59 20.98 21.14 -7.01
N LEU A 60 19.88 20.69 -6.40
CA LEU A 60 19.38 19.32 -6.61
C LEU A 60 18.84 19.17 -8.03
N ALA A 61 18.33 20.26 -8.61
CA ALA A 61 18.06 20.39 -10.03
C ALA A 61 18.16 21.86 -10.48
N LYS A 62 18.72 22.10 -11.67
CA LYS A 62 18.61 23.36 -12.44
C LYS A 62 17.72 23.06 -13.64
N GLY A 63 16.58 23.74 -13.74
CA GLY A 63 15.44 23.12 -14.39
C GLY A 63 15.22 23.45 -15.86
N SER A 64 14.07 22.94 -16.32
CA SER A 64 13.48 22.90 -17.66
C SER A 64 12.51 24.09 -17.89
N TYR A 65 11.56 23.97 -18.84
CA TYR A 65 10.58 25.03 -19.15
C TYR A 65 9.71 25.46 -17.93
N ARG A 66 9.46 24.57 -16.96
CA ARG A 66 8.51 24.78 -15.84
C ARG A 66 9.15 24.96 -14.46
N VAL A 67 10.19 24.18 -14.14
CA VAL A 67 10.96 24.28 -12.89
C VAL A 67 12.17 25.16 -13.13
N LEU A 68 12.36 26.20 -12.31
CA LEU A 68 13.51 27.08 -12.46
C LEU A 68 14.70 26.61 -11.63
N SER A 69 14.45 26.05 -10.45
CA SER A 69 15.47 25.46 -9.59
C SER A 69 14.86 24.67 -8.44
N ALA A 70 15.49 23.56 -8.05
CA ALA A 70 15.26 22.90 -6.77
C ALA A 70 16.53 23.01 -5.89
N LYS A 71 16.37 23.42 -4.64
CA LYS A 71 17.48 23.64 -3.71
C LYS A 71 17.24 22.92 -2.39
N LEU A 72 18.29 22.27 -1.89
CA LEU A 72 18.30 21.77 -0.53
C LEU A 72 18.24 22.93 0.47
N SER A 73 17.50 22.72 1.54
CA SER A 73 17.33 23.65 2.64
C SER A 73 17.16 22.92 3.95
N GLU A 74 17.35 23.63 5.06
CA GLU A 74 17.33 23.06 6.40
C GLU A 74 16.64 24.04 7.35
N ASP A 75 15.91 23.52 8.34
CA ASP A 75 15.36 24.32 9.44
C ASP A 75 16.36 24.48 10.61
N GLN A 76 15.96 25.22 11.64
CA GLN A 76 16.78 25.43 12.84
C GLN A 76 17.16 24.13 13.56
N ASN A 77 16.30 23.11 13.50
CA ASN A 77 16.46 21.82 14.19
C ASN A 77 17.29 20.82 13.37
N GLY A 78 17.58 21.14 12.11
CA GLY A 78 18.34 20.29 11.21
C GLY A 78 17.52 19.38 10.31
N LYS A 79 16.19 19.57 10.27
CA LYS A 79 15.35 18.84 9.33
C LYS A 79 15.54 19.41 7.92
N LEU A 80 15.69 18.50 6.95
CA LEU A 80 15.96 18.84 5.55
C LEU A 80 14.67 18.98 4.74
N TYR A 81 14.73 19.92 3.79
CA TYR A 81 13.64 20.30 2.89
C TYR A 81 14.18 20.58 1.49
N VAL A 82 13.31 20.55 0.49
CA VAL A 82 13.61 21.01 -0.86
C VAL A 82 12.70 22.18 -1.21
N ILE A 83 13.31 23.32 -1.56
CA ILE A 83 12.60 24.48 -2.07
C ILE A 83 12.61 24.41 -3.59
N LYS A 84 11.44 24.13 -4.18
CA LYS A 84 11.21 24.13 -5.63
C LYS A 84 10.72 25.51 -6.04
N ARG A 85 11.41 26.14 -6.98
CA ARG A 85 11.02 27.41 -7.60
C ARG A 85 10.34 27.15 -8.93
N GLU A 86 9.15 27.68 -9.08
CA GLU A 86 8.33 27.51 -10.27
C GLU A 86 8.21 28.81 -11.07
N LYS A 87 7.94 28.68 -12.37
CA LYS A 87 7.67 29.82 -13.25
C LYS A 87 6.27 30.40 -13.04
N PHE A 88 5.30 29.54 -12.73
CA PHE A 88 3.88 29.87 -12.51
C PHE A 88 3.33 28.99 -11.37
N PRO A 89 2.27 29.40 -10.66
CA PRO A 89 1.73 28.62 -9.56
C PRO A 89 1.04 27.35 -10.08
N GLN A 90 1.50 26.18 -9.64
CA GLN A 90 0.85 24.90 -9.93
C GLN A 90 -0.11 24.53 -8.79
N LYS A 91 -1.36 25.02 -8.86
CA LYS A 91 -2.37 24.72 -7.82
C LYS A 91 -2.56 23.22 -7.61
N ASN A 92 -2.54 22.44 -8.68
CA ASN A 92 -2.69 20.98 -8.62
C ASN A 92 -1.52 20.30 -7.88
N GLU A 93 -0.27 20.70 -8.17
CA GLU A 93 0.90 20.11 -7.50
C GLU A 93 0.88 20.42 -5.99
N TYR A 94 0.57 21.66 -5.60
CA TYR A 94 0.45 22.01 -4.18
C TYR A 94 -0.64 21.22 -3.47
N SER A 95 -1.85 21.13 -4.03
CA SER A 95 -2.96 20.39 -3.41
C SER A 95 -2.64 18.91 -3.29
N THR A 96 -2.16 18.28 -4.36
CA THR A 96 -1.84 16.85 -4.38
C THR A 96 -0.66 16.55 -3.46
N GLY A 97 0.40 17.34 -3.51
CA GLY A 97 1.55 17.15 -2.63
C GLY A 97 1.23 17.37 -1.15
N THR A 98 0.27 18.24 -0.81
CA THR A 98 -0.19 18.42 0.58
C THR A 98 -1.00 17.23 1.05
N ASP A 99 -1.88 16.69 0.19
CA ASP A 99 -2.71 15.52 0.47
C ASP A 99 -1.86 14.24 0.63
N LEU A 100 -0.80 14.09 -0.18
CA LEU A 100 0.20 13.03 -0.03
C LEU A 100 1.21 13.30 1.11
N GLY A 101 1.14 14.46 1.77
CA GLY A 101 2.03 14.82 2.88
C GLY A 101 3.48 15.14 2.49
N ILE A 102 3.78 15.26 1.21
CA ILE A 102 5.11 15.52 0.65
C ILE A 102 5.43 17.02 0.66
N ILE A 103 4.46 17.86 0.30
CA ILE A 103 4.59 19.32 0.35
C ILE A 103 4.05 19.82 1.68
N THR A 104 4.89 20.58 2.38
CA THR A 104 4.58 21.11 3.71
C THR A 104 4.01 22.51 3.65
N ASN A 105 4.42 23.32 2.68
CA ASN A 105 3.97 24.69 2.54
C ASN A 105 4.30 25.28 1.15
N HIS A 106 3.80 26.48 0.87
CA HIS A 106 4.17 27.29 -0.29
C HIS A 106 4.36 28.76 0.11
N THR A 107 5.06 29.54 -0.71
CA THR A 107 5.11 31.01 -0.56
C THR A 107 5.26 31.68 -1.91
N VAL A 108 4.79 32.91 -1.99
CA VAL A 108 5.03 33.81 -3.14
C VAL A 108 6.03 34.87 -2.72
N ARG A 109 6.87 35.28 -3.65
CA ARG A 109 7.71 36.48 -3.51
C ARG A 109 7.34 37.47 -4.59
N HIS A 110 6.75 38.57 -4.18
CA HIS A 110 6.49 39.72 -5.03
C HIS A 110 7.79 40.50 -5.28
N LEU A 111 8.04 40.86 -6.54
CA LEU A 111 9.16 41.72 -6.91
C LEU A 111 8.60 42.98 -7.57
N GLU A 112 8.38 44.01 -6.76
CA GLU A 112 7.80 45.29 -7.17
C GLU A 112 8.53 45.89 -8.38
N GLU A 113 9.87 45.89 -8.36
CA GLU A 113 10.71 46.44 -9.43
C GLU A 113 10.61 45.69 -10.77
N LYS A 114 10.09 44.45 -10.77
CA LYS A 114 10.11 43.58 -11.97
C LYS A 114 8.72 43.14 -12.41
N TYR A 115 7.64 43.61 -11.75
CA TYR A 115 6.26 43.17 -11.99
C TYR A 115 6.12 41.65 -12.19
N THR A 116 6.91 40.86 -11.45
CA THR A 116 7.00 39.41 -11.63
C THR A 116 7.03 38.70 -10.30
N ASP A 117 6.06 37.81 -10.10
CA ASP A 117 5.99 36.95 -8.93
C ASP A 117 6.92 35.74 -9.09
N LYS A 118 7.45 35.28 -7.96
CA LYS A 118 8.17 34.02 -7.87
C LYS A 118 7.45 33.08 -6.92
N TYR A 119 7.13 31.90 -7.45
CA TYR A 119 6.38 30.88 -6.74
C TYR A 119 7.34 29.82 -6.19
N TYR A 120 7.12 29.45 -4.92
CA TYR A 120 7.95 28.49 -4.22
C TYR A 120 7.09 27.45 -3.50
N LEU A 121 7.46 26.18 -3.67
CA LEU A 121 6.90 25.04 -2.95
C LEU A 121 7.97 24.47 -2.02
N CYS A 122 7.58 24.08 -0.81
CA CYS A 122 8.44 23.50 0.20
C CYS A 122 8.13 22.00 0.39
N TYR A 123 9.00 21.15 -0.15
CA TYR A 123 8.92 19.70 -0.04
C TYR A 123 9.70 19.22 1.18
N GLN A 124 9.23 18.14 1.79
CA GLN A 124 10.10 17.32 2.63
C GLN A 124 11.26 16.77 1.79
N TYR A 125 12.45 16.68 2.36
CA TYR A 125 13.54 15.96 1.71
C TYR A 125 13.34 14.45 1.93
N LEU A 126 13.03 13.72 0.86
CA LEU A 126 12.70 12.29 0.88
C LEU A 126 13.85 11.37 0.42
N GLY A 127 15.08 11.90 0.44
CA GLY A 127 16.29 11.14 0.17
C GLY A 127 16.86 11.28 -1.24
N THR A 128 17.58 10.26 -1.68
CA THR A 128 18.33 10.26 -2.95
C THR A 128 17.47 9.61 -4.04
N SER A 129 17.42 10.23 -5.22
CA SER A 129 16.68 9.68 -6.37
C SER A 129 17.35 8.42 -6.94
N LEU A 130 16.58 7.55 -7.58
CA LEU A 130 17.08 6.27 -8.09
C LEU A 130 18.13 6.45 -9.18
N ASP A 131 18.00 7.43 -10.07
CA ASP A 131 19.03 7.72 -11.08
C ASP A 131 20.39 8.03 -10.45
N HIS A 132 20.42 8.85 -9.40
CA HIS A 132 21.63 9.13 -8.62
C HIS A 132 22.13 7.92 -7.83
N LEU A 133 21.25 7.00 -7.43
CA LEU A 133 21.67 5.72 -6.83
C LEU A 133 22.22 4.73 -7.87
N PHE A 134 21.86 4.88 -9.15
CA PHE A 134 22.35 4.05 -10.25
C PHE A 134 23.58 4.64 -10.94
N ASP A 135 23.87 5.92 -10.71
CA ASP A 135 25.01 6.62 -11.30
C ASP A 135 26.32 5.98 -10.83
N ASN A 136 27.06 5.41 -11.79
CA ASN A 136 28.26 4.59 -11.57
C ASN A 136 29.50 5.41 -11.17
N SER A 137 29.36 6.48 -10.38
CA SER A 137 30.55 7.25 -9.97
C SER A 137 31.43 6.39 -9.04
N PRO A 138 32.69 6.07 -9.41
CA PRO A 138 33.46 5.00 -8.77
C PRO A 138 33.91 5.27 -7.33
N LYS A 139 33.60 6.44 -6.76
CA LYS A 139 34.26 6.91 -5.55
C LYS A 139 33.46 6.73 -4.27
N ASP A 140 32.13 6.65 -4.32
CA ASP A 140 31.29 6.48 -3.12
C ASP A 140 29.90 5.87 -3.43
N ASN A 141 29.81 4.59 -3.82
CA ASN A 141 28.79 3.65 -3.28
C ASN A 141 28.73 2.28 -3.99
N GLN A 142 28.67 1.28 -3.12
CA GLN A 142 28.07 -0.06 -3.22
C GLN A 142 27.31 -0.39 -4.52
N TYR A 143 27.78 -1.44 -5.21
CA TYR A 143 26.96 -2.26 -6.10
C TYR A 143 25.61 -2.58 -5.41
N ILE A 144 24.51 -1.99 -5.90
CA ILE A 144 23.17 -2.48 -5.54
C ILE A 144 23.08 -3.89 -6.14
N SER A 145 23.18 -4.90 -5.27
CA SER A 145 23.08 -6.31 -5.67
C SER A 145 21.78 -6.58 -6.43
N ALA A 146 21.79 -7.60 -7.30
CA ALA A 146 20.59 -8.07 -8.00
C ALA A 146 19.40 -8.27 -7.03
N GLN A 147 19.67 -8.84 -5.85
CA GLN A 147 18.67 -9.07 -4.82
C GLN A 147 18.05 -7.78 -4.28
N ASN A 148 18.86 -6.72 -4.14
CA ASN A 148 18.38 -5.41 -3.73
C ASN A 148 17.57 -4.72 -4.84
N ARG A 149 17.92 -4.92 -6.12
CA ARG A 149 17.16 -4.38 -7.26
C ARG A 149 15.74 -4.94 -7.32
N PHE A 150 15.56 -6.25 -7.13
CA PHE A 150 14.22 -6.85 -6.99
C PHE A 150 13.47 -6.31 -5.78
N ASN A 151 14.13 -6.17 -4.62
CA ASN A 151 13.50 -5.59 -3.44
C ASN A 151 13.02 -4.15 -3.70
N TYR A 152 13.77 -3.36 -4.47
CA TYR A 152 13.39 -2.00 -4.82
C TYR A 152 12.16 -2.04 -5.74
N ALA A 153 12.20 -2.84 -6.81
CA ALA A 153 11.07 -3.01 -7.73
C ALA A 153 9.78 -3.40 -6.99
N ILE A 154 9.85 -4.37 -6.07
CA ILE A 154 8.71 -4.82 -5.25
C ILE A 154 8.17 -3.68 -4.39
N LYS A 155 9.03 -2.95 -3.68
CA LYS A 155 8.61 -1.82 -2.83
C LYS A 155 8.04 -0.66 -3.62
N ILE A 156 8.57 -0.37 -4.82
CA ILE A 156 8.05 0.67 -5.71
C ILE A 156 6.70 0.26 -6.31
N CYS A 157 6.50 -1.03 -6.66
CA CYS A 157 5.18 -1.53 -7.06
C CYS A 157 4.17 -1.39 -5.93
N ARG A 158 4.57 -1.68 -4.68
CA ARG A 158 3.72 -1.47 -3.50
C ARG A 158 3.40 0.01 -3.29
N LEU A 159 4.37 0.90 -3.49
CA LEU A 159 4.17 2.35 -3.43
C LEU A 159 3.15 2.82 -4.47
N LEU A 160 3.26 2.33 -5.71
CA LEU A 160 2.31 2.64 -6.78
C LEU A 160 0.92 2.09 -6.48
N ASP A 161 0.81 0.86 -5.95
CA ASP A 161 -0.46 0.30 -5.49
C ASP A 161 -1.11 1.19 -4.42
N LYS A 162 -0.33 1.72 -3.46
CA LYS A 162 -0.82 2.65 -2.43
C LYS A 162 -1.30 3.99 -3.01
N LEU A 163 -0.62 4.49 -4.04
CA LEU A 163 -1.03 5.71 -4.73
C LEU A 163 -2.35 5.49 -5.49
N HIS A 164 -2.44 4.38 -6.22
CA HIS A 164 -3.59 4.04 -7.07
C HIS A 164 -4.84 3.63 -6.28
N ASN A 165 -4.68 3.12 -5.05
CA ASN A 165 -5.82 2.78 -4.20
C ASN A 165 -6.19 3.89 -3.19
N GLY A 166 -5.48 5.02 -3.22
CA GLY A 166 -5.70 6.17 -2.34
C GLY A 166 -5.21 6.01 -0.91
N THR A 167 -4.59 4.88 -0.53
CA THR A 167 -4.07 4.69 0.84
C THR A 167 -2.83 5.54 1.15
N LEU A 168 -2.21 6.15 0.14
CA LEU A 168 -1.09 7.08 0.33
C LEU A 168 -1.54 8.52 0.62
N SER A 169 -2.79 8.87 0.31
CA SER A 169 -3.33 10.22 0.49
C SER A 169 -4.12 10.33 1.80
N LYS A 170 -4.09 11.50 2.44
CA LYS A 170 -4.85 11.75 3.66
C LYS A 170 -6.36 11.74 3.39
N SER A 171 -6.77 12.17 2.20
CA SER A 171 -8.16 12.21 1.77
C SER A 171 -8.72 10.86 1.31
N GLY A 172 -7.89 9.85 1.10
CA GLY A 172 -8.27 8.60 0.44
C GLY A 172 -8.42 8.71 -1.08
N THR A 173 -8.09 9.86 -1.68
CA THR A 173 -8.11 10.06 -3.14
C THR A 173 -7.03 9.21 -3.81
N ALA A 174 -7.45 8.45 -4.81
CA ALA A 174 -6.56 7.73 -5.72
C ALA A 174 -5.95 8.67 -6.77
N TYR A 175 -4.63 8.61 -6.92
CA TYR A 175 -3.88 9.46 -7.84
C TYR A 175 -3.12 8.61 -8.86
N ALA A 176 -2.83 9.21 -10.02
CA ALA A 176 -1.82 8.74 -10.95
C ALA A 176 -0.68 9.75 -11.02
N HIS A 177 0.56 9.28 -11.03
CA HIS A 177 1.74 10.15 -10.99
C HIS A 177 2.02 10.81 -12.35
N LEU A 178 1.91 10.04 -13.43
CA LEU A 178 2.08 10.43 -14.83
C LEU A 178 3.47 10.95 -15.22
N ASP A 179 4.48 10.79 -14.37
CA ASP A 179 5.89 11.05 -14.70
C ASP A 179 6.83 10.13 -13.89
N ILE A 180 6.47 8.84 -13.82
CA ILE A 180 7.29 7.83 -13.14
C ILE A 180 8.57 7.59 -13.94
N LYS A 181 9.71 7.87 -13.30
CA LYS A 181 11.06 7.63 -13.83
C LYS A 181 12.03 7.56 -12.64
N PRO A 182 13.26 7.04 -12.81
CA PRO A 182 14.23 6.95 -11.72
C PRO A 182 14.48 8.29 -10.99
N GLY A 183 14.55 9.41 -11.71
CA GLY A 183 14.74 10.74 -11.11
C GLY A 183 13.59 11.21 -10.21
N ASN A 184 12.38 10.65 -10.38
CA ASN A 184 11.18 11.01 -9.61
C ASN A 184 10.84 9.98 -8.52
N ILE A 185 11.74 9.03 -8.27
CA ILE A 185 11.60 8.06 -7.19
C ILE A 185 12.80 8.22 -6.27
N THR A 186 12.55 8.55 -5.01
CA THR A 186 13.59 8.73 -3.99
C THR A 186 13.58 7.61 -2.97
N LYS A 187 14.74 7.32 -2.41
CA LYS A 187 14.92 6.41 -1.28
C LYS A 187 15.43 7.21 -0.09
N ASP A 188 14.69 7.16 1.02
CA ASP A 188 15.09 7.84 2.25
C ASP A 188 16.12 7.03 3.07
N HIS A 189 16.56 7.63 4.17
CA HIS A 189 17.52 7.03 5.10
C HIS A 189 16.98 5.79 5.84
N GLN A 190 15.66 5.61 5.90
CA GLN A 190 14.99 4.43 6.47
C GLN A 190 14.82 3.33 5.41
N GLY A 191 15.21 3.60 4.17
CA GLY A 191 15.09 2.70 3.04
C GLY A 191 13.69 2.58 2.47
N GLN A 192 12.82 3.56 2.73
CA GLN A 192 11.50 3.68 2.12
C GLN A 192 11.59 4.46 0.81
N PHE A 193 10.69 4.14 -0.11
CA PHE A 193 10.59 4.79 -1.41
C PHE A 193 9.47 5.82 -1.44
N HIS A 194 9.71 6.92 -2.15
CA HIS A 194 8.75 8.01 -2.28
C HIS A 194 8.73 8.53 -3.71
N PHE A 195 7.54 8.86 -4.19
CA PHE A 195 7.37 9.61 -5.43
C PHE A 195 7.54 11.11 -5.18
N ILE A 196 8.21 11.80 -6.10
CA ILE A 196 8.43 13.25 -6.06
C ILE A 196 8.15 13.85 -7.45
N ASP A 197 8.10 15.18 -7.52
CA ASP A 197 7.74 15.93 -8.74
C ASP A 197 6.33 15.59 -9.23
N LEU A 198 5.34 16.18 -8.57
CA LEU A 198 3.93 15.86 -8.71
C LEU A 198 3.22 16.80 -9.70
N ALA A 199 3.99 17.53 -10.51
CA ALA A 199 3.48 18.51 -11.46
C ALA A 199 2.51 17.91 -12.49
N ALA A 200 2.76 16.64 -12.87
CA ALA A 200 1.93 15.89 -13.81
C ALA A 200 0.83 15.08 -13.13
N CYS A 201 0.79 15.05 -11.79
CA CYS A 201 -0.05 14.14 -11.03
C CYS A 201 -1.53 14.55 -11.13
N GLU A 202 -2.39 13.56 -11.38
CA GLU A 202 -3.83 13.73 -11.60
C GLU A 202 -4.63 12.69 -10.83
N LYS A 203 -5.94 12.88 -10.70
CA LYS A 203 -6.83 11.84 -10.17
C LYS A 203 -6.82 10.60 -11.09
N LEU A 204 -6.86 9.41 -10.49
CA LEU A 204 -6.60 8.15 -11.22
C LEU A 204 -7.62 7.82 -12.33
N ASP A 205 -8.87 8.27 -12.20
CA ASP A 205 -9.99 7.93 -13.10
C ASP A 205 -9.89 8.59 -14.49
N GLY A 206 -8.88 9.42 -14.72
CA GLY A 206 -8.60 10.07 -15.98
C GLY A 206 -8.01 9.19 -17.08
N LYS A 207 -7.95 9.76 -18.29
CA LYS A 207 -7.37 9.16 -19.50
C LYS A 207 -6.58 10.21 -20.26
N ALA A 208 -5.53 9.78 -20.94
CA ALA A 208 -4.76 10.65 -21.83
C ALA A 208 -5.61 11.12 -23.02
N SER A 209 -5.40 12.36 -23.46
CA SER A 209 -6.10 13.04 -24.56
C SER A 209 -5.11 13.85 -25.39
N ASN A 210 -5.46 14.20 -26.63
CA ASN A 210 -4.56 14.91 -27.57
C ASN A 210 -4.17 16.33 -27.13
N LYS A 211 -4.80 16.86 -26.08
CA LYS A 211 -4.39 18.13 -25.47
C LYS A 211 -3.23 17.96 -24.47
N HIS A 212 -2.85 16.74 -24.13
CA HIS A 212 -1.88 16.42 -23.06
C HIS A 212 -0.45 16.16 -23.55
N ASP A 213 -0.18 16.22 -24.85
CA ASP A 213 1.12 15.85 -25.46
C ASP A 213 2.32 16.66 -24.93
N ASN A 214 2.09 17.81 -24.30
CA ASN A 214 3.14 18.68 -23.74
C ASN A 214 3.20 18.72 -22.20
N ASP A 215 2.24 18.12 -21.50
CA ASP A 215 2.00 18.41 -20.07
C ASP A 215 2.14 17.21 -19.11
N HIS A 216 2.29 15.98 -19.62
CA HIS A 216 2.47 14.81 -18.78
C HIS A 216 3.64 13.94 -19.25
N GLY A 217 4.47 13.55 -18.29
CA GLY A 217 5.47 12.50 -18.47
C GLY A 217 6.71 12.89 -19.26
N THR A 218 7.75 12.09 -19.06
CA THR A 218 8.99 12.15 -19.82
C THR A 218 8.84 11.25 -21.03
N ARG A 219 9.03 11.79 -22.24
CA ARG A 219 8.73 11.10 -23.52
C ARG A 219 9.28 9.67 -23.63
N ALA A 220 10.45 9.39 -23.07
CA ALA A 220 11.06 8.05 -23.10
C ALA A 220 10.32 7.00 -22.26
N TYR A 221 9.48 7.44 -21.31
CA TYR A 221 8.69 6.63 -20.38
C TYR A 221 7.20 6.59 -20.78
N LEU A 222 6.84 7.14 -21.95
CA LEU A 222 5.49 7.11 -22.50
C LEU A 222 5.42 6.14 -23.70
N PRO A 223 4.28 5.48 -23.94
CA PRO A 223 4.10 4.72 -25.16
C PRO A 223 3.95 5.66 -26.35
N LYS A 224 4.31 5.19 -27.55
CA LYS A 224 4.26 5.98 -28.79
C LYS A 224 2.86 6.56 -29.05
N GLU A 225 1.83 5.77 -28.78
CA GLU A 225 0.42 6.16 -28.83
C GLU A 225 -0.16 6.00 -27.43
N HIS A 226 -0.62 7.11 -26.82
CA HIS A 226 -1.17 7.12 -25.47
C HIS A 226 -2.59 7.69 -25.39
N GLN A 227 -3.15 8.19 -26.50
CA GLN A 227 -4.52 8.71 -26.51
C GLN A 227 -5.52 7.66 -26.03
N GLY A 228 -6.41 8.04 -25.11
CA GLY A 228 -7.47 7.19 -24.57
C GLY A 228 -7.00 6.16 -23.54
N ILE A 229 -5.70 6.04 -23.29
CA ILE A 229 -5.17 5.14 -22.27
C ILE A 229 -5.44 5.71 -20.87
N SER A 230 -5.86 4.85 -19.94
CA SER A 230 -6.05 5.23 -18.54
C SER A 230 -4.76 5.69 -17.89
N TYR A 231 -4.86 6.66 -16.99
CA TYR A 231 -3.71 7.14 -16.23
C TYR A 231 -3.04 6.03 -15.41
N GLN A 232 -3.84 5.10 -14.89
CA GLN A 232 -3.33 3.88 -14.24
C GLN A 232 -2.33 3.13 -15.14
N ASN A 233 -2.73 2.85 -16.39
CA ASN A 233 -1.91 2.07 -17.32
C ASN A 233 -0.67 2.84 -17.78
N LEU A 234 -0.73 4.17 -17.86
CA LEU A 234 0.44 5.01 -18.15
C LEU A 234 1.48 4.91 -17.04
N ASP A 235 1.07 4.97 -15.78
CA ASP A 235 1.96 4.78 -14.64
C ASP A 235 2.60 3.38 -14.63
N ILE A 236 1.83 2.33 -14.92
CA ILE A 236 2.35 0.97 -15.01
C ILE A 236 3.40 0.86 -16.12
N PHE A 237 3.12 1.41 -17.30
CA PHE A 237 4.06 1.40 -18.42
C PHE A 237 5.34 2.17 -18.07
N ALA A 238 5.21 3.35 -17.48
CA ALA A 238 6.34 4.17 -17.03
C ALA A 238 7.16 3.45 -15.94
N LEU A 239 6.52 2.70 -15.05
CA LEU A 239 7.19 1.84 -14.07
C LEU A 239 7.95 0.69 -14.74
N LEU A 240 7.39 0.03 -15.76
CA LEU A 240 8.11 -0.98 -16.54
C LEU A 240 9.36 -0.39 -17.24
N LYS A 241 9.26 0.84 -17.77
CA LYS A 241 10.42 1.56 -18.34
C LYS A 241 11.43 2.01 -17.27
N THR A 242 10.97 2.27 -16.05
CA THR A 242 11.85 2.50 -14.90
C THR A 242 12.56 1.21 -14.48
N CYS A 243 11.91 0.05 -14.64
CA CYS A 243 12.52 -1.25 -14.43
C CYS A 243 13.63 -1.52 -15.44
N TYR A 244 13.37 -1.27 -16.73
CA TYR A 244 14.38 -1.34 -17.77
C TYR A 244 14.03 -0.43 -18.96
N LEU A 245 14.98 0.45 -19.31
CA LEU A 245 14.99 1.24 -20.53
C LEU A 245 16.42 1.29 -21.07
N GLU A 246 16.63 0.80 -22.28
CA GLU A 246 17.94 0.75 -22.90
C GLU A 246 18.54 2.17 -23.03
N GLY A 247 19.80 2.32 -22.61
CA GLY A 247 20.52 3.59 -22.64
C GLY A 247 20.13 4.59 -21.53
N ALA A 248 19.25 4.22 -20.59
CA ALA A 248 18.85 5.06 -19.47
C ALA A 248 19.12 4.40 -18.10
N PRO A 249 19.28 5.19 -17.02
CA PRO A 249 19.32 4.64 -15.67
C PRO A 249 18.08 3.76 -15.40
N SER A 250 18.29 2.55 -14.89
CA SER A 250 17.24 1.52 -14.76
C SER A 250 17.47 0.64 -13.54
N LEU A 251 16.39 0.10 -12.97
CA LEU A 251 16.47 -0.82 -11.83
C LEU A 251 17.17 -2.13 -12.19
N PHE A 252 16.96 -2.67 -13.38
CA PHE A 252 17.58 -3.91 -13.83
C PHE A 252 18.64 -3.64 -14.88
N THR A 253 19.73 -4.40 -14.84
CA THR A 253 20.80 -4.32 -15.84
C THR A 253 20.46 -5.21 -17.04
N LYS A 254 21.10 -4.94 -18.19
CA LYS A 254 20.98 -5.79 -19.37
C LYS A 254 21.35 -7.25 -19.06
N GLU A 255 22.43 -7.47 -18.31
CA GLU A 255 22.84 -8.81 -17.85
C GLU A 255 21.75 -9.55 -17.05
N MET A 256 21.01 -8.85 -16.18
CA MET A 256 19.90 -9.46 -15.45
C MET A 256 18.75 -9.89 -16.37
N LEU A 257 18.49 -9.13 -17.45
CA LEU A 257 17.48 -9.49 -18.43
C LEU A 257 17.95 -10.68 -19.28
N ASP A 258 19.19 -10.63 -19.78
CA ASP A 258 19.79 -11.67 -20.62
C ASP A 258 19.83 -13.04 -19.91
N THR A 259 19.97 -13.04 -18.57
CA THR A 259 19.99 -14.25 -17.74
C THR A 259 18.62 -14.66 -17.20
N ASN A 260 17.58 -13.82 -17.36
CA ASN A 260 16.24 -14.08 -16.84
C ASN A 260 15.15 -13.76 -17.87
N LYS A 261 14.79 -14.77 -18.68
CA LYS A 261 13.77 -14.67 -19.73
C LYS A 261 12.41 -14.17 -19.23
N SER A 262 12.02 -14.50 -17.99
CA SER A 262 10.76 -14.04 -17.40
C SER A 262 10.80 -12.55 -17.10
N LEU A 263 11.93 -12.05 -16.59
CA LEU A 263 12.16 -10.62 -16.35
C LEU A 263 12.23 -9.84 -17.66
N GLU A 264 12.93 -10.37 -18.66
CA GLU A 264 13.02 -9.78 -20.00
C GLU A 264 11.63 -9.61 -20.61
N LYS A 265 10.86 -10.72 -20.71
CA LYS A 265 9.48 -10.70 -21.23
C LYS A 265 8.60 -9.69 -20.49
N LEU A 266 8.72 -9.62 -19.17
CA LEU A 266 7.96 -8.69 -18.34
C LEU A 266 8.35 -7.22 -18.60
N CYS A 267 9.64 -6.90 -18.74
CA CYS A 267 10.06 -5.53 -19.04
C CYS A 267 9.74 -5.10 -20.49
N GLN A 268 9.55 -6.07 -21.38
CA GLN A 268 9.09 -5.87 -22.75
C GLN A 268 7.55 -5.80 -22.87
N SER A 269 6.80 -6.07 -21.80
CA SER A 269 5.34 -5.98 -21.78
C SER A 269 4.86 -4.63 -22.29
N ASN A 270 3.74 -4.67 -23.01
CA ASN A 270 3.11 -3.48 -23.57
C ASN A 270 1.93 -3.05 -22.69
N ILE A 271 1.49 -1.81 -22.89
CA ILE A 271 0.39 -1.18 -22.16
C ILE A 271 -0.97 -1.90 -22.33
N GLN A 272 -1.07 -2.77 -23.35
CA GLN A 272 -2.26 -3.59 -23.62
C GLN A 272 -2.41 -4.77 -22.66
N ASP A 273 -1.35 -5.15 -21.92
CA ASP A 273 -1.35 -6.31 -21.03
C ASP A 273 -2.20 -6.12 -19.76
N LYS A 274 -2.75 -4.90 -19.54
CA LYS A 274 -3.65 -4.52 -18.42
C LYS A 274 -3.18 -5.02 -17.04
N ILE A 275 -1.86 -5.02 -16.83
CA ILE A 275 -1.24 -5.48 -15.59
C ILE A 275 -1.46 -4.43 -14.51
N THR A 276 -2.06 -4.79 -13.38
CA THR A 276 -2.18 -3.89 -12.21
C THR A 276 -0.85 -3.77 -11.46
N PRO A 277 -0.61 -2.71 -10.65
CA PRO A 277 0.60 -2.59 -9.83
C PRO A 277 0.82 -3.81 -8.92
N ILE A 278 -0.27 -4.37 -8.37
CA ILE A 278 -0.20 -5.54 -7.49
C ILE A 278 0.19 -6.82 -8.25
N GLN A 279 -0.31 -7.01 -9.48
CA GLN A 279 0.12 -8.13 -10.32
C GLN A 279 1.59 -7.98 -10.70
N LEU A 280 2.05 -6.77 -11.02
CA LEU A 280 3.46 -6.51 -11.32
C LEU A 280 4.35 -6.83 -10.10
N MET A 281 3.92 -6.43 -8.90
CA MET A 281 4.59 -6.77 -7.64
C MET A 281 4.72 -8.28 -7.44
N ILE A 282 3.63 -9.04 -7.61
CA ILE A 282 3.64 -10.50 -7.47
C ILE A 282 4.58 -11.15 -8.50
N ARG A 283 4.57 -10.67 -9.75
CA ARG A 283 5.51 -11.17 -10.77
C ARG A 283 6.97 -10.98 -10.35
N PHE A 284 7.34 -9.79 -9.83
CA PHE A 284 8.69 -9.58 -9.32
C PHE A 284 9.04 -10.45 -8.12
N ILE A 285 8.09 -10.70 -7.21
CA ILE A 285 8.30 -11.61 -6.08
C ILE A 285 8.60 -13.04 -6.57
N LEU A 286 7.81 -13.55 -7.51
CA LEU A 286 8.00 -14.90 -8.06
C LEU A 286 9.34 -15.03 -8.79
N ILE A 287 9.68 -14.05 -9.65
CA ILE A 287 10.94 -14.02 -10.40
C ILE A 287 12.14 -13.97 -9.45
N LYS A 288 12.09 -13.09 -8.43
CA LYS A 288 13.14 -12.95 -7.41
C LYS A 288 13.45 -14.27 -6.69
N HIS A 289 12.45 -15.10 -6.47
CA HIS A 289 12.57 -16.36 -5.74
C HIS A 289 12.64 -17.60 -6.64
N GLU A 290 12.77 -17.41 -7.95
CA GLU A 290 12.86 -18.47 -8.95
C GLU A 290 11.67 -19.44 -8.88
N LEU A 291 10.47 -18.89 -8.65
CA LEU A 291 9.23 -19.66 -8.66
C LEU A 291 8.58 -19.56 -10.05
N PRO A 292 8.05 -20.66 -10.62
CA PRO A 292 7.44 -20.66 -11.96
C PRO A 292 6.33 -19.61 -12.08
N LEU A 293 6.53 -18.59 -12.93
CA LEU A 293 5.65 -17.42 -13.00
C LEU A 293 4.24 -17.77 -13.45
N GLU A 294 4.12 -18.48 -14.59
CA GLU A 294 2.83 -18.74 -15.25
C GLU A 294 1.95 -19.70 -14.42
N GLU A 295 2.56 -20.63 -13.68
CA GLU A 295 1.83 -21.57 -12.81
C GLU A 295 1.33 -20.92 -11.52
N ASN A 296 2.04 -19.90 -11.02
CA ASN A 296 1.83 -19.39 -9.66
C ASN A 296 1.17 -18.00 -9.60
N ILE A 297 1.20 -17.21 -10.68
CA ILE A 297 0.71 -15.82 -10.66
C ILE A 297 -0.77 -15.69 -10.26
N GLY A 298 -1.60 -16.67 -10.61
CA GLY A 298 -3.03 -16.70 -10.26
C GLY A 298 -3.33 -17.27 -8.86
N LEU A 299 -2.35 -17.88 -8.20
CA LEU A 299 -2.53 -18.55 -6.91
C LEU A 299 -2.31 -17.63 -5.71
N ILE A 300 -1.61 -16.50 -5.91
CA ILE A 300 -1.32 -15.54 -4.85
C ILE A 300 -2.44 -14.50 -4.78
N ASN A 301 -3.13 -14.45 -3.64
CA ASN A 301 -4.13 -13.43 -3.37
C ASN A 301 -3.48 -12.03 -3.29
N PRO A 302 -4.01 -11.01 -3.99
CA PRO A 302 -3.47 -9.65 -3.97
C PRO A 302 -3.36 -9.02 -2.57
N ASN A 303 -4.35 -9.23 -1.69
CA ASN A 303 -4.33 -8.69 -0.33
C ASN A 303 -3.29 -9.39 0.53
N PHE A 304 -3.15 -10.71 0.37
CA PHE A 304 -2.07 -11.46 1.02
C PHE A 304 -0.69 -10.93 0.59
N ALA A 305 -0.47 -10.71 -0.72
CA ALA A 305 0.78 -10.16 -1.23
C ALA A 305 1.10 -8.77 -0.64
N ARG A 306 0.10 -7.89 -0.48
CA ARG A 306 0.28 -6.59 0.18
C ARG A 306 0.79 -6.76 1.60
N ILE A 307 0.16 -7.64 2.38
CA ILE A 307 0.52 -7.92 3.78
C ILE A 307 1.96 -8.43 3.87
N LEU A 308 2.34 -9.38 3.02
CA LEU A 308 3.71 -9.90 3.01
C LEU A 308 4.74 -8.80 2.74
N VAL A 309 4.49 -7.94 1.74
CA VAL A 309 5.43 -6.86 1.40
C VAL A 309 5.48 -5.78 2.48
N ASP A 310 4.34 -5.36 3.02
CA ASP A 310 4.26 -4.36 4.09
C ASP A 310 4.99 -4.83 5.36
N ASN A 311 5.08 -6.15 5.59
CA ASN A 311 5.82 -6.76 6.72
C ASN A 311 7.22 -7.28 6.37
N ASN A 312 7.69 -7.13 5.12
CA ASN A 312 8.94 -7.72 4.61
C ASN A 312 9.04 -9.27 4.76
N LEU A 313 7.91 -9.97 4.66
CA LEU A 313 7.77 -11.42 4.87
C LEU A 313 7.46 -12.18 3.57
N TYR A 314 8.25 -11.96 2.51
CA TYR A 314 8.04 -12.59 1.20
C TYR A 314 9.21 -13.48 0.78
N ASN A 315 9.85 -14.20 1.72
CA ASN A 315 10.91 -15.15 1.38
C ASN A 315 10.37 -16.40 0.66
N LYS A 316 11.27 -17.17 0.02
CA LYS A 316 10.91 -18.33 -0.81
C LYS A 316 10.07 -19.37 -0.06
N THR A 317 10.42 -19.70 1.18
CA THR A 317 9.71 -20.70 2.00
C THR A 317 8.27 -20.28 2.29
N ILE A 318 8.07 -19.02 2.69
CA ILE A 318 6.72 -18.46 2.94
C ILE A 318 5.87 -18.54 1.68
N LEU A 319 6.44 -18.14 0.54
CA LEU A 319 5.74 -18.14 -0.75
C LEU A 319 5.34 -19.55 -1.19
N GLN A 320 6.25 -20.52 -1.11
CA GLN A 320 5.95 -21.92 -1.47
C GLN A 320 4.81 -22.49 -0.64
N GLN A 321 4.78 -22.22 0.66
CA GLN A 321 3.70 -22.68 1.53
C GLN A 321 2.37 -22.00 1.20
N ALA A 322 2.39 -20.68 0.99
CA ALA A 322 1.20 -19.93 0.65
C ALA A 322 0.60 -20.35 -0.70
N LEU A 323 1.45 -20.67 -1.68
CA LEU A 323 1.03 -21.15 -3.00
C LEU A 323 0.23 -22.47 -2.93
N HIS A 324 0.53 -23.31 -1.94
CA HIS A 324 -0.15 -24.59 -1.75
C HIS A 324 -1.29 -24.53 -0.72
N SER A 325 -1.60 -23.37 -0.14
CA SER A 325 -2.65 -23.23 0.89
C SER A 325 -3.45 -21.93 0.75
N SER A 326 -4.62 -22.05 0.12
CA SER A 326 -5.62 -20.96 0.06
C SER A 326 -6.13 -20.57 1.46
N ASN A 327 -6.28 -21.56 2.36
CA ASN A 327 -6.66 -21.33 3.75
C ASN A 327 -5.62 -20.48 4.49
N LEU A 328 -4.32 -20.74 4.29
CA LEU A 328 -3.27 -19.94 4.91
C LEU A 328 -3.36 -18.49 4.45
N GLN A 329 -3.46 -18.25 3.14
CA GLN A 329 -3.60 -16.89 2.60
C GLN A 329 -4.83 -16.17 3.15
N ALA A 330 -5.99 -16.84 3.19
CA ALA A 330 -7.23 -16.28 3.72
C ALA A 330 -7.14 -16.01 5.23
N ALA A 331 -6.52 -16.90 6.00
CA ALA A 331 -6.30 -16.71 7.43
C ALA A 331 -5.38 -15.52 7.71
N VAL A 332 -4.32 -15.34 6.93
CA VAL A 332 -3.45 -14.15 7.03
C VAL A 332 -4.21 -12.86 6.74
N ILE A 333 -5.07 -12.86 5.72
CA ILE A 333 -5.92 -11.70 5.42
C ILE A 333 -6.90 -11.43 6.58
N ALA A 334 -7.53 -12.47 7.11
CA ALA A 334 -8.50 -12.39 8.20
C ALA A 334 -7.90 -11.78 9.47
N VAL A 335 -6.68 -12.19 9.84
CA VAL A 335 -6.00 -11.72 11.07
C VAL A 335 -5.21 -10.43 10.87
N ASN A 336 -5.11 -9.90 9.65
CA ASN A 336 -4.37 -8.68 9.37
C ASN A 336 -5.07 -7.47 10.02
N ASN A 337 -4.67 -7.19 11.25
CA ASN A 337 -5.18 -6.13 12.09
C ASN A 337 -4.00 -5.33 12.66
N PRO A 338 -4.03 -3.99 12.67
CA PRO A 338 -2.94 -3.18 13.21
C PRO A 338 -2.55 -3.50 14.66
N LYS A 339 -3.46 -4.11 15.44
CA LYS A 339 -3.24 -4.52 16.83
C LYS A 339 -2.71 -5.96 16.97
N ILE A 340 -2.61 -6.71 15.89
CA ILE A 340 -2.13 -8.09 15.87
C ILE A 340 -0.86 -8.14 15.04
N SER A 341 0.27 -8.41 15.71
CA SER A 341 1.56 -8.57 15.03
C SER A 341 1.53 -9.82 14.14
N PHE A 342 1.48 -9.65 12.82
CA PHE A 342 1.48 -10.78 11.90
C PHE A 342 2.76 -11.63 12.04
N ALA A 343 3.91 -10.99 12.19
CA ALA A 343 5.21 -11.66 12.33
C ALA A 343 5.26 -12.62 13.52
N GLU A 344 4.66 -12.23 14.66
CA GLU A 344 4.62 -13.06 15.88
C GLU A 344 3.67 -14.25 15.79
N ASN A 345 2.71 -14.21 14.86
CA ASN A 345 1.66 -15.21 14.74
C ASN A 345 1.84 -16.12 13.50
N TRP A 346 2.83 -15.83 12.65
CA TRP A 346 3.08 -16.56 11.41
C TRP A 346 3.26 -18.07 11.63
N ILE A 347 4.17 -18.49 12.51
CA ILE A 347 4.49 -19.92 12.72
C ILE A 347 3.24 -20.70 13.12
N GLN A 348 2.45 -20.16 14.05
CA GLN A 348 1.23 -20.83 14.52
C GLN A 348 0.16 -20.90 13.42
N LEU A 349 -0.04 -19.82 12.66
CA LEU A 349 -0.95 -19.83 11.52
C LEU A 349 -0.49 -20.82 10.45
N GLN A 350 0.82 -20.90 10.19
CA GLN A 350 1.40 -21.78 9.20
C GLN A 350 1.18 -23.26 9.55
N GLU A 351 1.39 -23.65 10.81
CA GLU A 351 1.39 -25.06 11.24
C GLU A 351 0.00 -25.58 11.64
N ASN A 352 -0.95 -24.69 11.96
CA ASN A 352 -2.23 -25.10 12.53
C ASN A 352 -3.41 -24.80 11.59
N ILE A 353 -3.83 -25.83 10.85
CA ILE A 353 -4.99 -25.75 9.95
C ILE A 353 -6.30 -25.41 10.68
N TYR A 354 -6.47 -25.85 11.93
CA TYR A 354 -7.66 -25.50 12.73
C TYR A 354 -7.67 -24.02 13.07
N LEU A 355 -6.52 -23.45 13.44
CA LEU A 355 -6.39 -22.01 13.67
C LEU A 355 -6.65 -21.21 12.40
N GLN A 356 -6.15 -21.65 11.24
CA GLN A 356 -6.43 -21.01 9.94
C GLN A 356 -7.93 -20.96 9.68
N LYS A 357 -8.60 -22.12 9.70
CA LYS A 357 -10.05 -22.24 9.45
C LYS A 357 -10.87 -21.43 10.45
N ALA A 358 -10.50 -21.48 11.73
CA ALA A 358 -11.18 -20.73 12.78
C ALA A 358 -11.04 -19.22 12.61
N ALA A 359 -9.84 -18.72 12.27
CA ALA A 359 -9.65 -17.30 11.96
C ALA A 359 -10.54 -16.87 10.79
N ILE A 360 -10.60 -17.67 9.72
CA ILE A 360 -11.48 -17.37 8.58
C ILE A 360 -12.96 -17.37 9.00
N ALA A 361 -13.38 -18.31 9.86
CA ALA A 361 -14.74 -18.37 10.38
C ALA A 361 -15.13 -17.09 11.14
N LEU A 362 -14.24 -16.60 12.01
CA LEU A 362 -14.47 -15.38 12.78
C LEU A 362 -14.56 -14.15 11.88
N TYR A 363 -13.64 -14.04 10.92
CA TYR A 363 -13.63 -12.94 9.95
C TYR A 363 -14.93 -12.92 9.13
N ASN A 364 -15.37 -14.07 8.62
CA ASN A 364 -16.61 -14.18 7.86
C ASN A 364 -17.88 -13.92 8.69
N ALA A 365 -17.78 -14.01 10.02
CA ALA A 365 -18.85 -13.69 10.95
C ALA A 365 -18.80 -12.23 11.46
N ASP A 366 -17.98 -11.38 10.84
CA ASP A 366 -17.74 -9.98 11.22
C ASP A 366 -17.29 -9.80 12.69
N ILE A 367 -16.56 -10.79 13.23
CA ILE A 367 -16.03 -10.71 14.59
C ILE A 367 -14.69 -9.98 14.58
N ASP A 368 -14.66 -8.85 15.29
CA ASP A 368 -13.44 -8.06 15.49
C ASP A 368 -12.46 -8.81 16.41
N PHE A 369 -11.34 -9.23 15.83
CA PHE A 369 -10.26 -9.90 16.55
C PHE A 369 -9.61 -9.04 17.65
N SER A 370 -9.71 -7.72 17.52
CA SER A 370 -9.09 -6.76 18.44
C SER A 370 -9.96 -6.39 19.64
N LYS A 371 -11.24 -6.77 19.64
CA LYS A 371 -12.13 -6.64 20.78
C LYS A 371 -11.94 -7.82 21.74
N ASP A 372 -12.02 -7.52 23.04
CA ASP A 372 -12.13 -8.50 24.13
C ASP A 372 -11.06 -9.61 24.19
N GLY A 373 -9.89 -9.40 23.57
CA GLY A 373 -8.84 -10.43 23.51
C GLY A 373 -9.24 -11.65 22.66
N ASN A 374 -10.20 -11.50 21.73
CA ASN A 374 -10.70 -12.59 20.88
C ASN A 374 -9.59 -13.34 20.15
N TRP A 375 -8.58 -12.62 19.63
CA TRP A 375 -7.40 -13.25 19.04
C TRP A 375 -6.65 -14.14 20.04
N LEU A 376 -6.37 -13.64 21.25
CA LEU A 376 -5.65 -14.41 22.28
C LEU A 376 -6.44 -15.65 22.70
N LYS A 377 -7.76 -15.47 22.90
CA LYS A 377 -8.70 -16.56 23.23
C LYS A 377 -8.71 -17.64 22.14
N LEU A 378 -8.72 -17.25 20.87
CA LEU A 378 -8.63 -18.18 19.74
C LEU A 378 -7.27 -18.88 19.71
N LYS A 379 -6.19 -18.09 19.80
CA LYS A 379 -4.80 -18.55 19.70
C LYS A 379 -4.46 -19.60 20.75
N GLU A 380 -4.93 -19.44 21.98
CA GLU A 380 -4.56 -20.30 23.11
C GLU A 380 -5.50 -21.51 23.33
N ASN A 381 -6.63 -21.59 22.62
CA ASN A 381 -7.64 -22.63 22.86
C ASN A 381 -7.85 -23.55 21.65
N THR A 382 -7.16 -24.69 21.64
CA THR A 382 -7.26 -25.70 20.57
C THR A 382 -8.67 -26.27 20.39
N ASN A 383 -9.46 -26.41 21.45
CA ASN A 383 -10.84 -26.92 21.35
C ASN A 383 -11.76 -25.91 20.66
N LEU A 384 -11.57 -24.62 20.96
CA LEU A 384 -12.27 -23.54 20.29
C LEU A 384 -11.89 -23.48 18.79
N GLN A 385 -10.60 -23.63 18.47
CA GLN A 385 -10.13 -23.69 17.09
C GLN A 385 -10.82 -24.83 16.32
N LYS A 386 -10.90 -26.04 16.89
CA LYS A 386 -11.59 -27.17 16.27
C LYS A 386 -13.08 -26.91 16.06
N ALA A 387 -13.78 -26.40 17.08
CA ALA A 387 -15.21 -26.09 16.96
C ALA A 387 -15.50 -25.05 15.86
N LEU A 388 -14.69 -23.99 15.78
CA LEU A 388 -14.82 -22.97 14.74
C LEU A 388 -14.40 -23.49 13.36
N ALA A 389 -13.43 -24.40 13.28
CA ALA A 389 -13.07 -25.07 12.04
C ALA A 389 -14.19 -25.97 11.51
N ILE A 390 -14.92 -26.66 12.39
CA ILE A 390 -16.13 -27.43 12.02
C ILE A 390 -17.21 -26.48 11.48
N ALA A 391 -17.43 -25.34 12.13
CA ALA A 391 -18.37 -24.32 11.65
C ALA A 391 -17.97 -23.77 10.26
N TYR A 392 -16.66 -23.52 10.06
CA TYR A 392 -16.10 -23.15 8.75
C TYR A 392 -16.37 -24.19 7.67
N ASP A 393 -16.05 -25.46 7.95
CA ASP A 393 -16.23 -26.54 6.98
C ASP A 393 -17.71 -26.70 6.59
N TYR A 394 -18.63 -26.54 7.54
CA TYR A 394 -20.07 -26.55 7.26
C TYR A 394 -20.53 -25.35 6.41
N LEU A 395 -20.08 -24.13 6.73
CA LEU A 395 -20.44 -22.93 5.96
C LEU A 395 -19.93 -23.02 4.52
N ASN A 396 -18.73 -23.55 4.33
CA ASN A 396 -18.18 -23.76 3.00
C ASN A 396 -18.87 -24.89 2.26
N TYR A 397 -19.26 -25.98 2.92
CA TYR A 397 -20.09 -27.02 2.31
C TYR A 397 -21.40 -26.45 1.73
N ASN A 398 -22.06 -25.54 2.45
CA ASN A 398 -23.35 -24.97 2.04
C ASN A 398 -23.27 -23.88 0.95
N ASN A 399 -22.13 -23.20 0.76
CA ASN A 399 -22.00 -22.17 -0.28
C ASN A 399 -22.13 -22.71 -1.72
N PHE A 400 -22.07 -24.03 -1.90
CA PHE A 400 -22.12 -24.70 -3.21
C PHE A 400 -23.50 -25.22 -3.61
N ILE A 401 -24.53 -25.02 -2.77
CA ILE A 401 -25.90 -25.49 -3.03
C ILE A 401 -26.78 -24.30 -3.41
N SER A 402 -27.72 -24.47 -4.36
CA SER A 402 -28.64 -23.40 -4.77
C SER A 402 -29.48 -22.95 -3.57
N LYS A 403 -29.26 -21.72 -3.09
CA LYS A 403 -29.81 -21.20 -1.83
C LYS A 403 -31.33 -21.35 -1.74
N SER A 404 -31.79 -22.39 -1.06
CA SER A 404 -33.18 -22.51 -0.62
C SER A 404 -33.42 -21.64 0.63
N LYS A 405 -34.68 -21.33 0.96
CA LYS A 405 -35.02 -20.60 2.21
C LYS A 405 -34.50 -21.32 3.48
N GLN A 406 -34.37 -22.65 3.43
CA GLN A 406 -33.92 -23.48 4.55
C GLN A 406 -32.40 -23.40 4.75
N GLU A 407 -31.63 -23.23 3.67
CA GLU A 407 -30.17 -23.04 3.74
C GLU A 407 -29.79 -21.68 4.33
N LEU A 408 -30.59 -20.63 4.06
CA LEU A 408 -30.41 -19.32 4.70
C LEU A 408 -30.58 -19.39 6.24
N TYR A 409 -31.49 -20.24 6.70
CA TYR A 409 -31.70 -20.49 8.13
C TYR A 409 -30.53 -21.26 8.74
N ALA A 410 -30.00 -22.26 8.03
CA ALA A 410 -28.83 -23.01 8.46
C ALA A 410 -27.55 -22.15 8.53
N GLU A 411 -27.33 -21.26 7.57
CA GLU A 411 -26.24 -20.26 7.59
C GLU A 411 -26.34 -19.37 8.84
N LYS A 412 -27.53 -18.82 9.12
CA LYS A 412 -27.80 -18.01 10.32
C LYS A 412 -27.52 -18.77 11.62
N GLN A 413 -27.94 -20.03 11.71
CA GLN A 413 -27.67 -20.86 12.89
C GLN A 413 -26.17 -21.08 13.11
N THR A 414 -25.40 -21.30 12.04
CA THR A 414 -23.95 -21.49 12.18
C THR A 414 -23.23 -20.19 12.51
N LEU A 415 -23.70 -19.03 12.00
CA LEU A 415 -23.21 -17.73 12.45
C LEU A 415 -23.53 -17.47 13.93
N GLN A 416 -24.72 -17.86 14.40
CA GLN A 416 -25.09 -17.79 15.82
C GLN A 416 -24.18 -18.66 16.70
N LEU A 417 -23.84 -19.88 16.26
CA LEU A 417 -22.87 -20.74 16.93
C LEU A 417 -21.52 -20.03 17.10
N ILE A 418 -21.00 -19.43 16.02
CA ILE A 418 -19.72 -18.71 16.05
C ILE A 418 -19.77 -17.56 17.07
N GLN A 419 -20.84 -16.77 17.07
CA GLN A 419 -21.04 -15.69 18.03
C GLN A 419 -21.10 -16.20 19.48
N ASN A 420 -21.84 -17.27 19.74
CA ASN A 420 -21.97 -17.86 21.08
C ASN A 420 -20.63 -18.41 21.61
N LEU A 421 -19.84 -19.06 20.74
CA LEU A 421 -18.52 -19.57 21.09
C LEU A 421 -17.53 -18.45 21.46
N ILE A 422 -17.66 -17.27 20.86
CA ILE A 422 -16.81 -16.11 21.17
C ILE A 422 -17.30 -15.34 22.40
N ALA A 423 -18.62 -15.15 22.57
CA ALA A 423 -19.18 -14.38 23.68
C ALA A 423 -18.95 -15.01 25.07
N LYS A 424 -18.77 -16.33 25.16
CA LYS A 424 -18.58 -17.02 26.44
C LYS A 424 -17.22 -16.68 27.09
N LYS A 425 -17.20 -16.14 28.31
CA LYS A 425 -15.95 -15.82 29.04
C LYS A 425 -15.04 -17.03 29.30
N ASN A 426 -15.61 -18.22 29.44
CA ASN A 426 -14.87 -19.47 29.66
C ASN A 426 -15.25 -20.50 28.58
N ASN A 427 -14.28 -20.85 27.73
CA ASN A 427 -14.43 -21.83 26.66
C ASN A 427 -13.85 -23.20 27.07
N SER A 428 -14.36 -23.73 28.18
CA SER A 428 -14.05 -25.11 28.58
C SER A 428 -14.58 -26.10 27.54
N LEU A 429 -13.97 -27.29 27.50
CA LEU A 429 -14.35 -28.34 26.56
C LEU A 429 -15.84 -28.70 26.65
N ASP A 430 -16.38 -28.79 27.88
CA ASP A 430 -17.79 -29.15 28.10
C ASP A 430 -18.74 -28.07 27.59
N MET A 431 -18.41 -26.80 27.81
CA MET A 431 -19.22 -25.67 27.32
C MET A 431 -19.23 -25.59 25.79
N ILE A 432 -18.10 -25.90 25.15
CA ILE A 432 -18.00 -26.00 23.69
C ILE A 432 -18.85 -27.18 23.20
N ARG A 433 -18.74 -28.36 23.83
CA ARG A 433 -19.55 -29.53 23.47
C ARG A 433 -21.05 -29.26 23.58
N THR A 434 -21.50 -28.62 24.66
CA THR A 434 -22.91 -28.26 24.83
C THR A 434 -23.37 -27.32 23.71
N GLU A 435 -22.58 -26.31 23.36
CA GLU A 435 -22.92 -25.39 22.27
C GLU A 435 -22.99 -26.10 20.91
N MET A 436 -22.01 -26.97 20.63
CA MET A 436 -21.97 -27.76 19.39
C MET A 436 -23.17 -28.71 19.30
N GLN A 437 -23.58 -29.34 20.41
CA GLN A 437 -24.77 -30.19 20.47
C GLN A 437 -26.07 -29.41 20.24
N GLN A 438 -26.16 -28.18 20.80
CA GLN A 438 -27.28 -27.28 20.53
C GLN A 438 -27.33 -26.89 19.06
N TRP A 439 -26.18 -26.58 18.44
CA TRP A 439 -26.11 -26.30 17.01
C TRP A 439 -26.53 -27.51 16.15
N VAL A 440 -26.08 -28.73 16.45
CA VAL A 440 -26.52 -29.94 15.74
C VAL A 440 -28.03 -30.16 15.88
N SER A 441 -28.59 -29.90 17.07
CA SER A 441 -30.03 -30.05 17.33
C SER A 441 -30.87 -28.93 16.69
N GLY A 442 -30.23 -27.81 16.36
CA GLY A 442 -30.85 -26.59 15.86
C GLY A 442 -31.21 -25.65 17.00
N TYR A 443 -30.93 -24.36 16.82
CA TYR A 443 -31.46 -23.31 17.68
C TYR A 443 -32.98 -23.19 17.48
N ALA A 444 -33.71 -23.00 18.58
CA ALA A 444 -35.14 -22.74 18.52
C ALA A 444 -35.40 -21.52 17.62
N PRO A 445 -36.45 -21.54 16.77
CA PRO A 445 -36.88 -20.33 16.08
C PRO A 445 -37.17 -19.25 17.13
N PRO A 446 -36.89 -17.97 16.86
CA PRO A 446 -37.38 -16.91 17.72
C PRO A 446 -38.89 -17.11 17.87
N ALA A 447 -39.41 -17.07 19.11
CA ALA A 447 -40.83 -17.12 19.34
C ALA A 447 -41.48 -16.01 18.49
N ILE A 448 -42.34 -16.41 17.56
CA ILE A 448 -43.13 -15.46 16.77
C ILE A 448 -44.06 -14.78 17.77
N GLN A 449 -43.65 -13.63 18.30
CA GLN A 449 -44.62 -12.68 18.81
C GLN A 449 -45.35 -12.15 17.59
N SER A 450 -46.62 -12.51 17.51
CA SER A 450 -47.58 -11.92 16.61
C SER A 450 -47.71 -10.43 16.95
N SER A 451 -46.90 -9.59 16.34
CA SER A 451 -47.27 -8.20 16.13
C SER A 451 -46.90 -7.87 14.70
N ILE A 452 -47.95 -7.71 13.90
CA ILE A 452 -47.91 -7.07 12.60
C ILE A 452 -47.22 -5.72 12.82
N ASP A 453 -46.01 -5.57 12.27
CA ASP A 453 -45.51 -4.35 11.65
C ASP A 453 -44.19 -4.69 10.99
N THR A 454 -44.21 -4.75 9.66
CA THR A 454 -43.04 -4.94 8.80
C THR A 454 -42.30 -3.61 8.63
N PRO A 455 -40.99 -3.53 8.96
CA PRO A 455 -40.09 -2.60 8.30
C PRO A 455 -39.39 -3.31 7.14
N SER A 456 -39.34 -2.65 5.99
CA SER A 456 -38.68 -3.08 4.75
C SER A 456 -37.24 -3.56 4.92
N PRO A 457 -36.75 -4.45 4.04
CA PRO A 457 -35.39 -4.97 4.08
C PRO A 457 -34.42 -3.86 3.64
N ALA A 458 -33.73 -3.25 4.60
CA ALA A 458 -32.57 -2.42 4.33
C ALA A 458 -31.41 -3.33 3.86
N ASN A 459 -30.77 -2.91 2.76
CA ASN A 459 -29.63 -3.53 2.10
C ASN A 459 -28.64 -4.18 3.07
N ILE A 460 -28.52 -5.51 2.99
CA ILE A 460 -27.31 -6.22 3.40
C ILE A 460 -26.33 -6.06 2.24
N ASP A 461 -25.55 -4.99 2.26
CA ASP A 461 -24.46 -4.79 1.30
C ASP A 461 -23.52 -5.99 1.37
N HIS A 462 -23.50 -6.76 0.29
CA HIS A 462 -22.63 -7.93 0.14
C HIS A 462 -21.19 -7.47 -0.09
N HIS A 463 -20.35 -7.56 0.95
CA HIS A 463 -18.90 -7.55 0.76
C HIS A 463 -18.46 -8.81 -0.03
N PRO A 464 -17.42 -8.69 -0.88
CA PRO A 464 -17.02 -9.79 -1.76
C PRO A 464 -16.42 -10.94 -0.93
N ARG A 465 -17.12 -12.09 -0.92
CA ARG A 465 -16.67 -13.36 -0.32
C ARG A 465 -15.40 -13.86 -1.05
N LEU A 466 -14.44 -14.38 -0.29
CA LEU A 466 -13.04 -14.67 -0.70
C LEU A 466 -12.81 -15.89 -1.63
N PHE A 467 -13.80 -16.50 -2.30
CA PHE A 467 -13.69 -17.92 -2.74
C PHE A 467 -13.70 -18.22 -4.27
N GLY A 468 -12.98 -19.30 -4.66
CA GLY A 468 -13.00 -20.03 -5.95
C GLY A 468 -12.80 -21.57 -5.76
N GLU A 469 -13.30 -22.37 -6.72
CA GLU A 469 -13.74 -23.82 -6.81
C GLU A 469 -12.72 -25.02 -6.72
N PRO A 470 -13.09 -26.37 -6.86
CA PRO A 470 -14.38 -27.13 -6.80
C PRO A 470 -14.36 -28.52 -6.03
N THR A 471 -15.52 -29.20 -5.85
CA THR A 471 -15.98 -30.47 -6.53
C THR A 471 -17.21 -31.13 -5.82
N ILE A 472 -18.17 -31.60 -6.63
CA ILE A 472 -19.36 -32.46 -6.38
C ILE A 472 -20.70 -31.73 -6.10
N LEU A 473 -21.66 -31.99 -7.00
CA LEU A 473 -23.06 -31.54 -7.10
C LEU A 473 -24.01 -32.37 -6.22
N PHE A 474 -24.86 -31.76 -5.39
CA PHE A 474 -26.16 -32.33 -4.96
C PHE A 474 -27.16 -31.24 -4.52
N PHE A 475 -28.45 -31.41 -4.88
CA PHE A 475 -29.55 -30.44 -4.70
C PHE A 475 -30.31 -30.58 -3.36
N ASN A 476 -30.88 -29.45 -2.90
CA ASN A 476 -31.93 -29.22 -1.87
C ASN A 476 -31.97 -30.17 -0.64
N MET A 477 -31.53 -29.67 0.52
CA MET A 477 -31.49 -30.44 1.79
C MET A 477 -32.66 -30.10 2.74
N SER A 478 -33.27 -31.14 3.33
CA SER A 478 -34.24 -31.01 4.43
C SER A 478 -33.55 -30.75 5.79
N ASN A 479 -34.29 -30.29 6.81
CA ASN A 479 -33.74 -30.08 8.17
C ASN A 479 -33.06 -31.32 8.77
N THR A 480 -33.61 -32.51 8.52
CA THR A 480 -33.02 -33.79 8.94
C THR A 480 -31.69 -34.02 8.26
N LYS A 481 -31.59 -33.70 6.96
CA LYS A 481 -30.37 -33.84 6.16
C LYS A 481 -29.30 -32.82 6.57
N CYS A 482 -29.70 -31.59 6.93
CA CYS A 482 -28.78 -30.61 7.53
C CYS A 482 -28.19 -31.10 8.86
N LYS A 483 -29.00 -31.75 9.71
CA LYS A 483 -28.54 -32.36 10.97
C LYS A 483 -27.56 -33.51 10.72
N GLU A 484 -27.86 -34.39 9.77
CA GLU A 484 -26.97 -35.48 9.34
C GLU A 484 -25.63 -34.95 8.82
N VAL A 485 -25.65 -33.89 7.99
CA VAL A 485 -24.43 -33.24 7.49
C VAL A 485 -23.61 -32.62 8.62
N ARG A 486 -24.26 -31.90 9.56
CA ARG A 486 -23.55 -31.34 10.74
C ARG A 486 -22.89 -32.44 11.57
N GLN A 487 -23.59 -33.55 11.79
CA GLN A 487 -23.07 -34.69 12.54
C GLN A 487 -21.92 -35.39 11.80
N ALA A 488 -22.06 -35.60 10.49
CA ALA A 488 -21.00 -36.22 9.68
C ALA A 488 -19.71 -35.39 9.66
N ILE A 489 -19.82 -34.06 9.56
CA ILE A 489 -18.66 -33.16 9.67
C ILE A 489 -18.10 -33.19 11.10
N LEU A 490 -18.95 -33.22 12.13
CA LEU A 490 -18.47 -33.33 13.51
C LEU A 490 -17.63 -34.62 13.68
N ASP A 491 -18.15 -35.76 13.24
CA ASP A 491 -17.50 -37.06 13.39
C ASP A 491 -16.18 -37.15 12.61
N SER A 492 -16.06 -36.48 11.46
CA SER A 492 -14.81 -36.47 10.67
C SER A 492 -13.66 -35.69 11.32
N HIS A 493 -13.92 -34.92 12.39
CA HIS A 493 -12.91 -34.14 13.12
C HIS A 493 -12.48 -34.80 14.45
N PHE A 494 -13.20 -35.84 14.89
CA PHE A 494 -12.97 -36.52 16.17
C PHE A 494 -12.61 -38.01 16.05
N ASN A 495 -12.60 -38.56 14.83
CA ASN A 495 -12.01 -39.85 14.47
C ASN A 495 -10.59 -39.65 13.91
#